data_AF-A0AAJ0AUG0-F1
#
_entry.id   AF-A0AAJ0AUG0-F1
#
_cell.length_a   1.000
_cell.length_b   1.000
_cell.length_c   1.000
_cell.angle_alpha   90.00
_cell.angle_beta   90.00
_cell.angle_gamma   90.00
#
_symmetry.space_group_name_H-M   'P 1'
#
loop_
_entity.id
_entity.type
_entity.pdbx_description
1 polymer ?
#
loop_
_entity_poly.entity_id
_entity_poly.type
_entity_poly.pdbx_seq_one_letter_code
_entity_poly.pdbx_strand_id
1 'polypeptide(L)'
;MTLPFETAETFRRNKTRYCRHIDTKQWSLLSTFILPDAEIEFLNAEGRTYVDENGVEQKWYSRAGFVACFEKAFEGMQTLHVVDPGDFEVVEGNGAGDGDRSGVRSGSGSGSRSKNEARAVFGLVYHVGDAGSEKGVHLTGGRHYQETWKMVKDE
;
A
#
# COMPACT_ATOMS: atom_id res chain seq x y z
N MET A 1 -5.83 -19.03 7.15
CA MET A 1 -4.41 -19.30 7.44
C MET A 1 -3.75 -18.02 7.97
N THR A 2 -2.66 -18.10 8.74
CA THR A 2 -2.00 -16.89 9.33
C THR A 2 -0.72 -16.50 8.59
N LEU A 3 -0.50 -15.19 8.45
CA LEU A 3 0.73 -14.61 7.91
C LEU A 3 1.88 -14.85 8.91
N PRO A 4 3.08 -15.27 8.49
CA PRO A 4 4.21 -15.39 9.40
C PRO A 4 4.56 -14.06 10.04
N PHE A 5 4.95 -14.08 11.31
CA PHE A 5 5.31 -12.88 12.07
C PHE A 5 6.36 -12.03 11.35
N GLU A 6 7.45 -12.65 10.91
CA GLU A 6 8.54 -11.94 10.19
C GLU A 6 8.06 -11.26 8.91
N THR A 7 7.11 -11.87 8.19
CA THR A 7 6.51 -11.27 7.00
C THR A 7 5.64 -10.07 7.37
N ALA A 8 4.80 -10.20 8.40
CA ALA A 8 3.96 -9.11 8.89
C ALA A 8 4.80 -7.92 9.38
N GLU A 9 5.85 -8.18 10.15
CA GLU A 9 6.78 -7.14 10.63
C GLU A 9 7.53 -6.47 9.47
N THR A 10 7.88 -7.21 8.43
CA THR A 10 8.48 -6.63 7.21
C THR A 10 7.50 -5.67 6.54
N PHE A 11 6.23 -6.04 6.37
CA PHE A 11 5.22 -5.16 5.79
C PHE A 11 4.97 -3.92 6.63
N ARG A 12 4.84 -4.07 7.96
CA ARG A 12 4.72 -2.94 8.90
C ARG A 12 5.88 -1.97 8.77
N ARG A 13 7.10 -2.48 8.85
CA ARG A 13 8.32 -1.67 8.74
C ARG A 13 8.38 -0.95 7.40
N ASN A 14 8.00 -1.61 6.31
CA ASN A 14 8.00 -1.03 4.98
C ASN A 14 6.93 0.06 4.84
N LYS A 15 5.73 -0.12 5.40
CA LYS A 15 4.69 0.92 5.42
C LYS A 15 5.13 2.14 6.24
N THR A 16 5.75 1.95 7.41
CA THR A 16 6.30 3.08 8.19
C THR A 16 7.40 3.81 7.41
N ARG A 17 8.26 3.09 6.68
CA ARG A 17 9.29 3.69 5.83
C ARG A 17 8.70 4.44 4.64
N TYR A 18 7.69 3.87 3.98
CA TYR A 18 6.93 4.52 2.92
C TYR A 18 6.42 5.90 3.40
N CYS A 19 5.75 5.94 4.55
CA CYS A 19 5.26 7.19 5.16
C CYS A 19 6.39 8.18 5.42
N ARG A 20 7.47 7.75 6.08
CA ARG A 20 8.63 8.60 6.36
C ARG A 20 9.31 9.12 5.09
N HIS A 21 9.35 8.35 4.01
CA HIS A 21 9.95 8.80 2.74
C HIS A 21 9.10 9.86 2.05
N ILE A 22 7.77 9.81 2.17
CA ILE A 22 6.90 10.91 1.77
C ILE A 22 7.22 12.15 2.61
N ASP A 23 7.22 12.01 3.93
CA ASP A 23 7.45 13.13 4.87
C ASP A 23 8.79 13.83 4.70
N THR A 24 9.80 13.08 4.27
CA THR A 24 11.16 13.59 4.04
C THR A 24 11.47 13.84 2.56
N LYS A 25 10.45 13.76 1.68
CA LYS A 25 10.57 14.00 0.22
C LYS A 25 11.65 13.15 -0.46
N GLN A 26 11.82 11.91 0.00
CA GLN A 26 12.79 10.94 -0.53
C GLN A 26 12.14 10.06 -1.62
N TRP A 27 11.71 10.69 -2.73
CA TRP A 27 10.87 10.07 -3.77
C TRP A 27 11.48 8.84 -4.44
N SER A 28 12.80 8.83 -4.65
CA SER A 28 13.51 7.68 -5.21
C SER A 28 13.45 6.46 -4.27
N LEU A 29 13.49 6.69 -2.96
CA LEU A 29 13.37 5.61 -1.96
C LEU A 29 11.91 5.21 -1.76
N LEU A 30 10.96 6.14 -1.84
CA LEU A 30 9.53 5.81 -1.84
C LEU A 30 9.19 4.81 -2.95
N SER A 31 9.74 5.04 -4.13
CA SER A 31 9.50 4.23 -5.33
C SER A 31 9.91 2.75 -5.17
N THR A 32 10.82 2.43 -4.24
CA THR A 32 11.24 1.02 -4.03
C THR A 32 10.19 0.20 -3.29
N PHE A 33 9.20 0.85 -2.64
CA PHE A 33 8.12 0.16 -1.92
C PHE A 33 6.88 -0.08 -2.78
N ILE A 34 6.81 0.50 -3.97
CA ILE A 34 5.69 0.39 -4.89
C ILE A 34 6.10 -0.54 -6.03
N LEU A 35 5.33 -1.59 -6.27
CA LEU A 35 5.58 -2.48 -7.40
C LEU A 35 5.45 -1.73 -8.72
N PRO A 36 6.23 -2.06 -9.76
CA PRO A 36 6.14 -1.37 -11.06
C PRO A 36 4.75 -1.43 -11.69
N ASP A 37 4.01 -2.52 -11.44
CA ASP A 37 2.66 -2.83 -11.92
C ASP A 37 1.56 -2.53 -10.88
N ALA A 38 1.88 -1.83 -9.79
CA ALA A 38 0.88 -1.46 -8.80
C ALA A 38 -0.17 -0.52 -9.39
N GLU A 39 -1.45 -0.88 -9.21
CA GLU A 39 -2.59 0.00 -9.42
C GLU A 39 -2.97 0.67 -8.11
N ILE A 40 -3.12 1.99 -8.14
CA ILE A 40 -3.45 2.78 -6.94
C ILE A 40 -4.70 3.59 -7.25
N GLU A 41 -5.69 3.51 -6.38
CA GLU A 41 -6.96 4.19 -6.55
C GLU A 41 -7.45 4.73 -5.21
N PHE A 42 -7.86 6.00 -5.20
CA PHE A 42 -8.55 6.58 -4.06
C PHE A 42 -10.04 6.52 -4.29
N LEU A 43 -10.77 6.07 -3.27
CA LEU A 43 -12.21 5.94 -3.31
C LEU A 43 -12.88 7.02 -2.46
N ASN A 44 -14.05 7.48 -2.92
CA ASN A 44 -14.93 8.36 -2.17
C ASN A 44 -15.75 7.56 -1.12
N ALA A 45 -16.65 8.24 -0.40
CA ALA A 45 -17.46 7.61 0.65
C ALA A 45 -18.42 6.53 0.12
N GLU A 46 -18.79 6.60 -1.16
CA GLU A 46 -19.64 5.63 -1.85
C GLU A 46 -18.86 4.48 -2.50
N GLY A 47 -17.53 4.42 -2.31
CA GLY A 47 -16.67 3.38 -2.87
C GLY A 47 -16.40 3.51 -4.36
N ARG A 48 -16.61 4.69 -4.96
CA ARG A 48 -16.29 5.00 -6.35
C ARG A 48 -14.95 5.74 -6.42
N THR A 49 -14.28 5.68 -7.58
CA THR A 49 -13.08 6.48 -7.84
C THR A 49 -13.33 7.93 -7.44
N TYR A 50 -12.48 8.45 -6.55
CA TYR A 50 -12.55 9.83 -6.12
C TYR A 50 -12.11 10.74 -7.26
N VAL A 51 -12.92 11.76 -7.53
CA VAL A 51 -12.65 12.80 -8.51
C VAL A 51 -12.42 14.09 -7.74
N ASP A 52 -11.30 14.75 -7.99
CA ASP A 52 -10.96 16.01 -7.32
C ASP A 52 -11.81 17.19 -7.83
N GLU A 53 -11.61 18.37 -7.23
CA GLU A 53 -12.32 19.60 -7.59
C GLU A 53 -12.08 20.06 -9.04
N ASN A 54 -11.03 19.57 -9.70
CA ASN A 54 -10.68 19.87 -11.09
C ASN A 54 -11.21 18.82 -12.07
N GLY A 55 -11.96 17.81 -11.60
CA GLY A 55 -12.48 16.74 -12.43
C GLY A 55 -11.47 15.63 -12.73
N VAL A 56 -10.35 15.55 -11.98
CA VAL A 56 -9.33 14.52 -12.19
C VAL A 56 -9.58 13.32 -11.30
N GLU A 57 -9.71 12.14 -11.92
CA GLU A 57 -9.78 10.86 -11.22
C GLU A 57 -8.47 10.58 -10.49
N GLN A 58 -8.57 10.29 -9.19
CA GLN A 58 -7.44 9.96 -8.33
C GLN A 58 -7.12 8.46 -8.45
N LYS A 59 -6.67 8.08 -9.65
CA LYS A 59 -6.31 6.72 -10.02
C LYS A 59 -5.02 6.71 -10.84
N TRP A 60 -4.12 5.80 -10.52
CA TRP A 60 -2.81 5.67 -11.14
C TRP A 60 -2.55 4.23 -11.54
N TYR A 61 -2.16 4.05 -12.81
CA TYR A 61 -1.78 2.76 -13.40
C TYR A 61 -0.26 2.57 -13.50
N SER A 62 0.50 3.48 -12.88
CA SER A 62 1.95 3.37 -12.83
C SER A 62 2.48 4.00 -11.56
N ARG A 63 3.50 3.36 -10.98
CA ARG A 63 4.30 3.92 -9.90
C ARG A 63 4.80 5.32 -10.22
N ALA A 64 5.31 5.53 -11.44
CA ALA A 64 5.89 6.81 -11.84
C ALA A 64 4.84 7.95 -11.82
N GLY A 65 3.64 7.69 -12.35
CA GLY A 65 2.55 8.67 -12.31
C GLY A 65 2.09 9.01 -10.89
N PHE A 66 2.00 7.99 -10.03
CA PHE A 66 1.67 8.19 -8.62
C PHE A 66 2.72 9.05 -7.90
N VAL A 67 4.00 8.67 -8.00
CA VAL A 67 5.08 9.40 -7.32
C VAL A 67 5.19 10.84 -7.83
N ALA A 68 5.12 11.07 -9.14
CA ALA A 68 5.19 12.41 -9.72
C ALA A 68 4.03 13.32 -9.26
N CYS A 69 2.83 12.76 -9.06
CA CYS A 69 1.69 13.50 -8.55
C CYS A 69 1.97 14.04 -7.13
N PHE A 70 2.40 13.16 -6.22
CA PHE A 70 2.68 13.55 -4.83
C PHE A 70 3.95 14.37 -4.65
N GLU A 71 4.98 14.12 -5.47
CA GLU A 71 6.19 14.94 -5.50
C GLU A 71 5.86 16.40 -5.79
N LYS A 72 5.02 16.64 -6.80
CA LYS A 72 4.55 17.98 -7.14
C LYS A 72 3.62 18.55 -6.07
N ALA A 73 2.68 17.75 -5.56
CA ALA A 73 1.72 18.21 -4.55
C ALA A 73 2.42 18.67 -3.25
N PHE A 74 3.51 18.01 -2.85
CA PHE A 74 4.18 18.27 -1.58
C PHE A 74 5.45 19.14 -1.70
N GLU A 75 5.75 19.71 -2.87
CA GLU A 75 6.96 20.53 -3.10
C GLU A 75 7.10 21.64 -2.04
N GLY A 76 6.02 22.40 -1.80
CA GLY A 76 5.97 23.49 -0.81
C GLY A 76 5.43 23.10 0.58
N MET A 77 5.09 21.82 0.80
CA MET A 77 4.42 21.38 2.02
C MET A 77 5.36 20.67 2.99
N GLN A 78 4.99 20.68 4.27
CA GLN A 78 5.46 19.76 5.29
C GLN A 78 4.36 18.74 5.56
N THR A 79 4.71 17.46 5.57
CA THR A 79 3.78 16.38 5.86
C THR A 79 4.27 15.55 7.04
N LEU A 80 3.32 14.95 7.75
CA LEU A 80 3.59 13.93 8.75
C LEU A 80 2.53 12.83 8.64
N HIS A 81 2.93 11.62 8.27
CA HIS A 81 2.05 10.46 8.18
C HIS A 81 2.24 9.55 9.40
N VAL A 82 1.18 9.39 10.18
CA VAL A 82 1.09 8.46 11.31
C VAL A 82 0.30 7.25 10.86
N VAL A 83 0.91 6.07 10.92
CA VAL A 83 0.31 4.80 10.49
C VAL A 83 0.23 3.83 11.65
N ASP A 84 -0.87 3.10 11.73
CA ASP A 84 -1.05 2.04 12.71
C ASP A 84 -0.29 0.74 12.30
N PRO A 85 -0.30 -0.30 13.15
CA PRO A 85 0.37 -1.56 12.82
C PRO A 85 -0.27 -2.34 11.65
N GLY A 86 -1.44 -1.95 11.18
CA GLY A 86 -2.23 -2.66 10.19
C GLY A 86 -2.76 -4.04 10.63
N ASP A 87 -3.81 -4.46 9.95
CA ASP A 87 -4.36 -5.82 10.01
C ASP A 87 -4.08 -6.56 8.69
N PHE A 88 -3.82 -7.87 8.75
CA PHE A 88 -3.34 -8.66 7.61
C PHE A 88 -4.12 -9.95 7.38
N GLU A 89 -4.56 -10.15 6.14
CA GLU A 89 -5.19 -11.37 5.66
C GLU A 89 -4.34 -12.01 4.55
N VAL A 90 -3.99 -13.29 4.71
CA VAL A 90 -3.23 -14.02 3.69
C VAL A 90 -4.07 -14.18 2.43
N VAL A 91 -3.51 -13.82 1.27
CA VAL A 91 -4.13 -14.12 -0.02
C VAL A 91 -3.87 -15.59 -0.35
N GLU A 92 -4.91 -16.41 -0.35
CA GLU A 92 -4.79 -17.78 -0.86
C GLU A 92 -4.66 -17.71 -2.39
N GLY A 93 -3.52 -18.15 -2.91
CA GLY A 93 -3.41 -18.38 -4.35
C GLY A 93 -4.47 -19.40 -4.74
N ASN A 94 -5.45 -19.00 -5.54
CA ASN A 94 -6.34 -19.94 -6.21
C ASN A 94 -5.44 -20.93 -6.93
N GLY A 95 -5.39 -22.18 -6.44
CA GLY A 95 -4.80 -23.27 -7.20
C GLY A 95 -5.46 -23.23 -8.56
N ALA A 96 -4.67 -22.97 -9.59
CA ALA A 96 -5.12 -23.12 -10.96
C ALA A 96 -5.79 -24.49 -11.05
N GLY A 97 -7.09 -24.48 -11.32
CA GLY A 97 -7.82 -25.69 -11.60
C GLY A 97 -7.24 -26.28 -12.86
N ASP A 98 -6.46 -27.34 -12.72
CA ASP A 98 -6.30 -28.31 -13.78
C ASP A 98 -7.27 -29.45 -13.48
N GLY A 99 -8.21 -29.65 -14.40
CA GLY A 99 -9.28 -30.61 -14.24
C GLY A 99 -8.72 -32.03 -14.31
N ASP A 100 -8.60 -32.70 -13.17
CA ASP A 100 -8.70 -34.16 -13.14
C ASP A 100 -9.40 -34.59 -11.86
N ARG A 101 -10.71 -34.82 -11.95
CA ARG A 101 -11.45 -35.61 -10.97
C ARG A 101 -11.20 -37.09 -11.26
N SER A 102 -10.02 -37.58 -10.92
CA SER A 102 -9.84 -38.98 -10.58
C SER A 102 -8.60 -39.15 -9.69
N GLY A 103 -8.77 -39.81 -8.55
CA GLY A 103 -7.64 -40.26 -7.73
C GLY A 103 -7.55 -39.65 -6.34
N VAL A 104 -8.00 -40.43 -5.37
CA VAL A 104 -7.66 -40.32 -3.95
C VAL A 104 -6.17 -40.02 -3.78
N ARG A 105 -5.83 -38.93 -3.07
CA ARG A 105 -4.52 -38.80 -2.42
C ARG A 105 -4.69 -38.31 -0.99
N SER A 106 -4.69 -39.27 -0.07
CA SER A 106 -4.21 -39.06 1.29
C SER A 106 -2.72 -38.70 1.21
N GLY A 107 -2.39 -37.45 1.53
CA GLY A 107 -1.00 -37.01 1.61
C GLY A 107 -0.90 -35.89 2.63
N SER A 108 -0.30 -36.20 3.78
CA SER A 108 0.21 -35.20 4.73
C SER A 108 1.41 -34.49 4.10
N GLY A 109 1.17 -33.68 3.09
CA GLY A 109 2.14 -32.81 2.47
C GLY A 109 2.14 -31.48 3.20
N SER A 110 3.11 -31.26 4.10
CA SER A 110 3.52 -29.94 4.55
C SER A 110 4.18 -29.18 3.37
N GLY A 111 3.40 -28.90 2.33
CA GLY A 111 3.81 -28.04 1.23
C GLY A 111 3.77 -26.60 1.73
N SER A 112 4.93 -25.97 1.86
CA SER A 112 5.06 -24.54 2.08
C SER A 112 4.44 -23.80 0.90
N ARG A 113 3.13 -23.55 0.95
CA ARG A 113 2.47 -22.59 0.06
C ARG A 113 3.11 -21.24 0.36
N SER A 114 3.69 -20.60 -0.65
CA SER A 114 4.43 -19.35 -0.51
C SER A 114 3.58 -18.30 0.20
N LYS A 115 3.88 -18.03 1.48
CA LYS A 115 3.23 -17.03 2.33
C LYS A 115 3.79 -15.64 2.04
N ASN A 116 3.72 -15.25 0.78
CA ASN A 116 4.45 -14.09 0.28
C ASN A 116 3.51 -12.92 -0.03
N GLU A 117 2.20 -13.09 0.10
CA GLU A 117 1.23 -12.05 -0.25
C GLU A 117 0.14 -11.93 0.81
N ALA A 118 -0.23 -10.70 1.15
CA ALA A 118 -1.29 -10.40 2.09
C ALA A 118 -2.07 -9.16 1.66
N ARG A 119 -3.39 -9.20 1.89
CA ARG A 119 -4.20 -7.99 1.97
C ARG A 119 -3.95 -7.35 3.33
N ALA A 120 -3.76 -6.04 3.33
CA ALA A 120 -3.51 -5.26 4.51
C ALA A 120 -4.52 -4.12 4.61
N VAL A 121 -4.96 -3.82 5.83
CA VAL A 121 -5.70 -2.60 6.13
C VAL A 121 -4.87 -1.79 7.12
N PHE A 122 -4.43 -0.61 6.71
CA PHE A 122 -3.71 0.33 7.58
C PHE A 122 -4.58 1.54 7.91
N GLY A 123 -4.77 1.84 9.18
CA GLY A 123 -5.21 3.14 9.61
C GLY A 123 -4.07 4.15 9.43
N LEU A 124 -4.32 5.21 8.65
CA LEU A 124 -3.34 6.26 8.43
C LEU A 124 -4.00 7.62 8.65
N VAL A 125 -3.36 8.43 9.48
CA VAL A 125 -3.65 9.85 9.69
C VAL A 125 -2.48 10.65 9.14
N TYR A 126 -2.75 11.74 8.45
CA TYR A 126 -1.74 12.64 7.96
C TYR A 126 -2.04 14.07 8.37
N HIS A 127 -0.97 14.81 8.64
CA HIS A 127 -0.99 16.26 8.79
C HIS A 127 -0.23 16.87 7.62
N VAL A 128 -0.78 17.92 7.03
CA VAL A 128 -0.14 18.69 5.97
C VAL A 128 -0.21 20.16 6.32
N GLY A 129 0.87 20.90 6.06
CA GLY A 129 0.80 22.35 6.04
C GLY A 129 1.91 23.00 5.24
N ASP A 130 1.79 24.31 5.03
CA ASP A 130 2.77 25.08 4.27
C ASP A 130 4.12 25.13 5.01
N ALA A 131 5.20 24.78 4.33
CA ALA A 131 6.51 24.69 4.95
C ALA A 131 7.02 26.08 5.41
N GLY A 132 7.39 26.18 6.69
CA GLY A 132 8.02 27.39 7.23
C GLY A 132 7.07 28.59 7.40
N SER A 133 5.76 28.37 7.37
CA SER A 133 4.76 29.42 7.57
C SER A 133 3.97 29.22 8.87
N GLU A 134 3.65 30.32 9.56
CA GLU A 134 2.70 30.35 10.68
C GLU A 134 1.24 30.53 10.21
N LYS A 135 1.05 30.82 8.92
CA LYS A 135 -0.25 31.07 8.29
C LYS A 135 -0.34 30.30 6.97
N GLY A 136 -1.51 29.78 6.63
CA GLY A 136 -1.67 29.04 5.38
C GLY A 136 -2.50 27.78 5.57
N VAL A 137 -2.34 26.83 4.67
CA VAL A 137 -3.05 25.56 4.75
C VAL A 137 -2.51 24.77 5.93
N HIS A 138 -3.41 24.33 6.81
CA HIS A 138 -3.14 23.29 7.80
C HIS A 138 -4.31 22.32 7.73
N LEU A 139 -4.04 21.12 7.22
CA LEU A 139 -5.05 20.10 7.01
C LEU A 139 -4.66 18.84 7.76
N THR A 140 -5.67 18.23 8.37
CA THR A 140 -5.56 16.87 8.89
C THR A 140 -6.54 16.01 8.14
N GLY A 141 -6.05 14.88 7.65
CA GLY A 141 -6.87 13.86 7.00
C GLY A 141 -6.47 12.49 7.49
N GLY A 142 -7.26 11.48 7.12
CA GLY A 142 -6.95 10.10 7.45
C GLY A 142 -8.04 9.17 7.00
N ARG A 143 -7.66 7.94 6.66
CA ARG A 143 -8.54 6.85 6.22
C ARG A 143 -7.89 5.49 6.47
N HIS A 144 -8.64 4.44 6.18
CA HIS A 144 -8.13 3.08 6.11
C HIS A 144 -7.66 2.79 4.69
N TYR A 145 -6.39 2.44 4.54
CA TYR A 145 -5.76 2.11 3.28
C TYR A 145 -5.83 0.59 3.08
N GLN A 146 -6.53 0.18 2.04
CA GLN A 146 -6.65 -1.22 1.63
C GLN A 146 -5.58 -1.52 0.59
N GLU A 147 -4.61 -2.36 0.96
CA GLU A 147 -3.41 -2.57 0.17
C GLU A 147 -3.14 -4.07 -0.01
N THR A 148 -2.45 -4.43 -1.08
CA THR A 148 -1.91 -5.78 -1.24
C THR A 148 -0.40 -5.72 -1.20
N TRP A 149 0.20 -6.46 -0.28
CA TRP A 149 1.62 -6.48 -0.01
C TRP A 149 2.21 -7.81 -0.43
N LYS A 150 3.33 -7.75 -1.16
CA LYS A 150 4.02 -8.94 -1.67
C LYS A 150 5.50 -8.91 -1.30
N MET A 151 5.99 -10.03 -0.78
CA MET A 151 7.41 -10.30 -0.63
C MET A 151 8.00 -10.58 -2.01
N VAL A 152 8.83 -9.66 -2.49
CA VAL A 152 9.67 -9.85 -3.66
C VAL A 152 10.99 -10.43 -3.17
N LYS A 153 11.45 -11.56 -3.74
CA LYS A 153 12.79 -12.05 -3.47
C LYS A 153 13.77 -11.13 -4.19
N ASP A 154 14.84 -10.73 -3.52
CA ASP A 154 15.98 -10.14 -4.22
C ASP A 154 16.48 -11.17 -5.25
N GLU A 155 16.59 -10.76 -6.52
CA GLU A 155 17.11 -11.58 -7.62
C GLU A 155 18.59 -11.93 -7.44
#